data_AF-A0A381ZMI6-F1
#
_entry.id   AF-A0A381ZMI6-F1
#
_cell.length_a   1.000
_cell.length_b   1.000
_cell.length_c   1.000
_cell.angle_alpha   90.00
_cell.angle_beta   90.00
_cell.angle_gamma   90.00
#
_symmetry.space_group_name_H-M   'P 1'
#
loop_
_entity.id
_entity.type
_entity.pdbx_description
1 polymer ?
#
loop_
_entity_poly.entity_id
_entity_poly.type
_entity_poly.pdbx_seq_one_letter_code
_entity_poly.pdbx_strand_id
1 'polypeptide(L)'
;MAKQGAVMPGAWPKRNIDPDKAGPTLRPVPFKRLTLCGLLLLAVSARGESLVPNYSNWKYLEGKAEASDPPTAWRELAFDDAHWKEGRSGFSIGYGRYDAPTVLWGMIGNYHSLFLRKKFTLQDEQWIKSLVIRVDYRDGFVAYLNGTEIA
;
A
#
# COMPACT_ATOMS: atom_id res chain seq x y z
N MET A 1 -11.18 46.29 -21.88
CA MET A 1 -11.23 47.28 -22.96
C MET A 1 -10.56 48.54 -22.38
N ALA A 2 -9.44 49.10 -22.81
CA ALA A 2 -8.64 49.08 -24.03
C ALA A 2 -7.14 49.19 -23.61
N LYS A 3 -6.25 48.40 -24.20
CA LYS A 3 -5.30 48.77 -25.28
C LYS A 3 -4.41 50.00 -25.03
N GLN A 4 -3.12 49.69 -25.06
CA GLN A 4 -1.92 50.52 -25.21
C GLN A 4 -2.05 51.73 -26.15
N GLY A 5 -1.29 52.77 -25.81
CA GLY A 5 -0.66 53.74 -26.71
C GLY A 5 0.67 54.15 -26.04
N ALA A 6 1.77 54.50 -26.71
CA ALA A 6 1.94 55.04 -28.04
C ALA A 6 3.39 54.81 -28.54
N VAL A 7 3.59 55.16 -29.81
CA VAL A 7 4.78 54.97 -30.65
C VAL A 7 5.86 56.06 -30.44
N MET A 8 7.13 55.64 -30.56
CA MET A 8 8.42 56.29 -30.96
C MET A 8 8.37 57.77 -31.46
N PRO A 9 9.43 58.62 -31.38
CA PRO A 9 10.84 58.31 -31.71
C PRO A 9 11.93 59.17 -31.00
N GLY A 10 13.22 58.92 -31.28
CA GLY A 10 14.30 59.87 -30.92
C GLY A 10 15.71 59.30 -31.02
N ALA A 11 16.47 59.74 -32.02
CA ALA A 11 17.85 59.36 -32.27
C ALA A 11 18.88 60.31 -31.60
N TRP A 12 20.11 59.79 -31.46
CA TRP A 12 21.42 60.43 -31.23
C TRP A 12 21.90 60.67 -29.78
N PRO A 13 23.23 60.72 -29.49
CA PRO A 13 24.42 60.51 -30.35
C PRO A 13 25.41 59.44 -29.83
N LYS A 14 26.26 58.92 -30.73
CA LYS A 14 27.43 58.09 -30.38
C LYS A 14 28.46 58.96 -29.65
N ARG A 15 28.83 58.60 -28.43
CA ARG A 15 30.02 59.15 -27.76
C ARG A 15 31.23 58.29 -28.09
N ASN A 16 32.21 58.89 -28.76
CA ASN A 16 33.55 58.35 -28.95
C ASN A 16 34.18 58.08 -27.57
N ILE A 17 34.47 56.81 -27.27
CA ILE A 17 35.30 56.43 -26.13
C ILE A 17 36.71 56.17 -26.67
N ASP A 18 37.65 56.94 -26.14
CA ASP A 18 39.09 56.88 -26.38
C ASP A 18 39.66 55.51 -25.93
N PRO A 19 40.28 54.71 -26.82
CA PRO A 19 40.71 53.35 -26.51
C PRO A 19 41.90 53.26 -25.53
N ASP A 20 42.57 54.37 -25.18
CA ASP A 20 43.83 54.32 -24.41
C ASP A 20 43.68 54.63 -22.90
N LYS A 21 42.46 54.67 -22.37
CA LYS A 21 42.25 54.75 -20.91
C LYS A 21 42.25 53.36 -20.27
N ALA A 22 43.44 52.87 -19.95
CA ALA A 22 43.65 51.66 -19.15
C ALA A 22 43.00 51.79 -17.75
N GLY A 23 41.94 51.02 -17.50
CA GLY A 23 41.35 50.82 -16.17
C GLY A 23 42.12 49.77 -15.34
N PRO A 24 42.00 49.81 -14.00
CA PRO A 24 42.85 49.01 -13.11
C PRO A 24 42.59 47.50 -13.22
N THR A 25 43.68 46.74 -13.23
CA THR A 25 43.72 45.27 -13.33
C THR A 25 43.13 44.61 -12.09
N LEU A 26 42.10 43.77 -12.30
CA LEU A 26 41.53 42.94 -11.23
C LEU A 26 42.48 41.79 -10.89
N ARG A 27 42.87 41.67 -9.62
CA ARG A 27 43.67 40.53 -9.13
C ARG A 27 42.75 39.32 -8.91
N PRO A 28 43.11 38.10 -9.36
CA PRO A 28 42.32 36.91 -9.07
C PRO A 28 42.48 36.48 -7.60
N VAL A 29 41.36 36.17 -6.94
CA VAL A 29 41.34 35.53 -5.61
C VAL A 29 41.28 34.01 -5.76
N PRO A 30 42.01 33.24 -4.92
CA PRO A 30 42.04 31.79 -5.04
C PRO A 30 40.74 31.17 -4.49
N PHE A 31 40.06 30.38 -5.32
CA PHE A 31 38.91 29.57 -4.93
C PHE A 31 39.34 28.46 -3.95
N LYS A 32 39.01 28.60 -2.66
CA LYS A 32 39.13 27.50 -1.70
C LYS A 32 38.05 26.45 -2.02
N ARG A 33 38.46 25.22 -2.23
CA ARG A 33 37.57 24.06 -2.48
C ARG A 33 36.61 23.91 -1.30
N LEU A 34 35.33 24.18 -1.51
CA LEU A 34 34.27 23.73 -0.60
C LEU A 34 34.11 22.22 -0.78
N THR A 35 34.53 21.43 0.20
CA THR A 35 34.14 20.03 0.28
C THR A 35 32.69 19.98 0.76
N LEU A 36 31.77 19.72 -0.16
CA LEU A 36 30.37 19.48 0.17
C LEU A 36 30.27 18.09 0.80
N CYS A 37 30.20 18.01 2.13
CA CYS A 37 29.76 16.80 2.82
C CYS A 37 28.28 16.59 2.51
N GLY A 38 27.97 15.85 1.45
CA GLY A 38 26.63 15.39 1.16
C GLY A 38 26.23 14.32 2.18
N LEU A 39 25.46 14.71 3.20
CA LEU A 39 24.81 13.77 4.09
C LEU A 39 23.66 13.09 3.33
N LEU A 40 23.94 11.92 2.75
CA LEU A 40 22.92 11.10 2.09
C LEU A 40 22.08 10.41 3.18
N LEU A 41 20.99 11.04 3.59
CA LEU A 41 19.96 10.40 4.41
C LEU A 41 19.24 9.35 3.56
N LEU A 42 19.68 8.09 3.65
CA LEU A 42 18.91 6.95 3.17
C LEU A 42 17.70 6.77 4.09
N ALA A 43 16.58 7.38 3.72
CA ALA A 43 15.30 7.09 4.35
C ALA A 43 14.90 5.66 3.93
N VAL A 44 15.10 4.69 4.82
CA VAL A 44 14.52 3.35 4.67
C VAL A 44 13.03 3.47 4.95
N SER A 45 12.22 3.55 3.88
CA SER A 45 10.77 3.40 3.98
C SER A 45 10.44 1.91 4.00
N ALA A 46 9.76 1.45 5.07
CA ALA A 46 9.15 0.14 5.06
C ALA A 46 7.92 0.19 4.14
N ARG A 47 7.99 -0.51 3.00
CA ARG A 47 6.81 -0.70 2.15
C ARG A 47 5.99 -1.85 2.72
N GLY A 48 4.72 -1.58 3.04
CA GLY A 48 3.75 -2.63 3.33
C GLY A 48 3.21 -3.20 2.02
N GLU A 49 3.29 -4.52 1.86
CA GLU A 49 2.65 -5.24 0.78
C GLU A 49 1.34 -5.87 1.26
N SER A 50 0.30 -5.81 0.43
CA SER A 50 -0.97 -6.49 0.70
C SER A 50 -0.91 -7.91 0.15
N LEU A 51 -0.61 -8.88 1.01
CA LEU A 51 -0.56 -10.31 0.67
C LEU A 51 -1.94 -10.89 0.32
N VAL A 52 -2.97 -10.36 0.97
CA VAL A 52 -4.37 -10.71 0.72
C VAL A 52 -5.15 -9.42 0.50
N PRO A 53 -5.50 -9.08 -0.75
CA PRO A 53 -6.29 -7.89 -1.05
C PRO A 53 -7.68 -7.97 -0.42
N ASN A 54 -8.22 -6.80 -0.04
CA ASN A 54 -9.62 -6.65 0.35
C ASN A 54 -10.55 -7.20 -0.74
N TYR A 55 -11.62 -7.87 -0.33
CA TYR A 55 -12.65 -8.42 -1.22
C TYR A 55 -12.13 -9.46 -2.24
N SER A 56 -10.96 -10.04 -1.98
CA SER A 56 -10.43 -11.18 -2.75
C SER A 56 -11.28 -12.43 -2.52
N ASN A 57 -11.14 -13.44 -3.40
CA ASN A 57 -11.82 -14.73 -3.22
C ASN A 57 -11.21 -15.52 -2.07
N TRP A 58 -12.06 -16.11 -1.24
CA TRP A 58 -11.76 -16.99 -0.12
C TRP A 58 -12.49 -18.31 -0.27
N LYS A 59 -11.88 -19.39 0.24
CA LYS A 59 -12.59 -20.63 0.51
C LYS A 59 -13.40 -20.46 1.80
N TYR A 60 -14.62 -20.96 1.82
CA TYR A 60 -15.43 -20.98 3.02
C TYR A 60 -16.25 -22.25 3.16
N LEU A 61 -16.53 -22.61 4.42
CA LEU A 61 -17.37 -23.74 4.78
C LEU A 61 -18.37 -23.29 5.86
N GLU A 62 -19.64 -23.66 5.66
CA GLU A 62 -20.72 -23.45 6.62
C GLU A 62 -20.47 -24.31 7.87
N GLY A 63 -20.45 -23.70 9.05
CA GLY A 63 -20.14 -24.39 10.31
C GLY A 63 -21.30 -25.22 10.87
N LYS A 64 -21.82 -26.16 10.07
CA LYS A 64 -22.81 -27.16 10.49
C LYS A 64 -22.18 -28.32 11.29
N ALA A 65 -20.89 -28.53 11.10
CA ALA A 65 -20.02 -29.46 11.81
C ALA A 65 -18.60 -28.87 11.80
N GLU A 66 -17.64 -29.55 12.43
CA GLU A 66 -16.24 -29.15 12.29
C GLU A 66 -15.76 -29.20 10.83
N ALA A 67 -14.78 -28.35 10.53
CA ALA A 67 -14.21 -28.21 9.19
C ALA A 67 -13.41 -29.44 8.72
N SER A 68 -12.97 -30.28 9.66
CA SER A 68 -12.22 -31.50 9.38
C SER A 68 -12.31 -32.49 10.53
N ASP A 69 -11.95 -33.73 10.24
CA ASP A 69 -11.67 -34.77 11.23
C ASP A 69 -10.25 -35.32 10.99
N PRO A 70 -9.27 -35.09 11.88
CA PRO A 70 -9.40 -34.42 13.18
C PRO A 70 -9.68 -32.90 13.06
N PRO A 71 -10.26 -32.25 14.10
CA PRO A 71 -10.63 -30.82 14.08
C PRO A 71 -9.49 -29.82 13.84
N THR A 72 -8.24 -30.27 13.94
CA THR A 72 -7.06 -29.43 13.72
C THR A 72 -6.55 -29.48 12.28
N ALA A 73 -6.91 -30.51 11.50
CA ALA A 73 -6.34 -30.73 10.18
C ALA A 73 -6.59 -29.56 9.21
N TRP A 74 -7.76 -28.90 9.27
CA TRP A 74 -8.09 -27.78 8.39
C TRP A 74 -7.20 -26.54 8.56
N ARG A 75 -6.46 -26.46 9.66
CA ARG A 75 -5.55 -25.33 10.00
C ARG A 75 -4.21 -25.45 9.29
N GLU A 76 -3.84 -26.67 8.88
CA GLU A 76 -2.56 -27.00 8.26
C GLU A 76 -2.44 -26.47 6.84
N LEU A 77 -1.24 -26.12 6.40
CA LEU A 77 -1.00 -25.58 5.05
C LEU A 77 -1.41 -26.57 3.94
N ALA A 78 -1.17 -27.87 4.17
CA ALA A 78 -1.42 -28.94 3.22
C ALA A 78 -2.89 -29.42 3.16
N PHE A 79 -3.79 -28.89 4.00
CA PHE A 79 -5.20 -29.28 3.98
C PHE A 79 -5.84 -29.05 2.60
N ASP A 80 -6.59 -30.05 2.14
CA ASP A 80 -7.37 -30.01 0.91
C ASP A 80 -8.75 -29.37 1.18
N ASP A 81 -8.90 -28.15 0.70
CA ASP A 81 -10.12 -27.35 0.77
C ASP A 81 -10.87 -27.30 -0.57
N ALA A 82 -10.60 -28.23 -1.50
CA ALA A 82 -11.23 -28.23 -2.83
C ALA A 82 -12.76 -28.27 -2.77
N HIS A 83 -13.33 -28.95 -1.76
CA HIS A 83 -14.77 -29.07 -1.55
C HIS A 83 -15.40 -27.85 -0.86
N TRP A 84 -14.60 -26.90 -0.38
CA TRP A 84 -15.12 -25.68 0.23
C TRP A 84 -15.65 -24.75 -0.86
N LYS A 85 -16.70 -24.01 -0.50
CA LYS A 85 -17.31 -23.00 -1.38
C LYS A 85 -16.34 -21.84 -1.59
N GLU A 86 -16.56 -21.06 -2.65
CA GLU A 86 -15.80 -19.84 -2.92
C GLU A 86 -16.69 -18.61 -2.83
N GLY A 87 -16.17 -17.54 -2.22
CA GLY A 87 -16.85 -16.26 -2.09
C GLY A 87 -15.86 -15.13 -1.93
N ARG A 88 -16.25 -13.93 -2.38
CA ARG A 88 -15.44 -12.72 -2.13
C ARG A 88 -15.52 -12.36 -0.64
N SER A 89 -14.39 -11.97 -0.05
CA SER A 89 -14.33 -11.65 1.38
C SER A 89 -15.33 -10.56 1.74
N GLY A 90 -15.77 -10.53 2.99
CA GLY A 90 -16.96 -9.80 3.39
C GLY A 90 -18.15 -10.74 3.35
N PHE A 91 -18.46 -11.30 4.52
CA PHE A 91 -19.50 -12.29 4.72
C PHE A 91 -20.55 -11.71 5.66
N SER A 92 -21.81 -11.76 5.28
CA SER A 92 -22.90 -11.32 6.15
C SER A 92 -24.14 -12.18 5.94
N ILE A 93 -25.07 -12.11 6.88
CA ILE A 93 -26.39 -12.71 6.74
C ILE A 93 -27.36 -11.87 5.87
N GLY A 94 -26.88 -10.81 5.21
CA GLY A 94 -27.69 -9.96 4.33
C GLY A 94 -28.59 -8.96 5.05
N TYR A 95 -28.40 -8.76 6.36
CA TYR A 95 -29.14 -7.77 7.16
C TYR A 95 -28.27 -6.58 7.54
N GLY A 96 -28.89 -5.40 7.59
CA GLY A 96 -28.24 -4.15 7.98
C GLY A 96 -27.77 -3.33 6.78
N ARG A 97 -26.89 -2.35 7.03
CA ARG A 97 -26.39 -1.40 6.02
C ARG A 97 -25.11 -1.86 5.32
N TYR A 98 -24.55 -3.01 5.70
CA TYR A 98 -23.32 -3.53 5.13
C TYR A 98 -23.63 -4.42 3.92
N ASP A 99 -23.27 -3.94 2.73
CA ASP A 99 -23.38 -4.70 1.48
C ASP A 99 -22.16 -5.63 1.34
N ALA A 100 -22.25 -6.78 2.01
CA ALA A 100 -21.20 -7.80 1.97
C ALA A 100 -21.19 -8.48 0.59
N PRO A 101 -20.01 -8.64 -0.05
CA PRO A 101 -19.93 -9.33 -1.34
C PRO A 101 -20.44 -10.78 -1.31
N THR A 102 -20.34 -11.47 -0.17
CA THR A 102 -20.88 -12.82 0.01
C THR A 102 -21.96 -12.83 1.07
N VAL A 103 -23.19 -13.16 0.66
CA VAL A 103 -24.34 -13.28 1.56
C VAL A 103 -24.60 -14.74 1.94
N LEU A 104 -24.68 -15.01 3.24
CA LEU A 104 -24.88 -16.31 3.86
C LEU A 104 -26.36 -16.60 4.12
N TRP A 105 -27.15 -16.71 3.06
CA TRP A 105 -28.61 -16.93 3.15
C TRP A 105 -29.00 -18.14 4.01
N GLY A 106 -28.15 -19.16 4.05
CA GLY A 106 -28.38 -20.38 4.83
C GLY A 106 -28.02 -20.28 6.31
N MET A 107 -27.40 -19.21 6.80
CA MET A 107 -26.90 -19.16 8.18
C MET A 107 -28.03 -19.10 9.22
N ILE A 108 -29.05 -18.29 8.97
CA ILE A 108 -30.14 -18.05 9.92
C ILE A 108 -30.88 -19.36 10.21
N GLY A 109 -30.78 -19.82 11.45
CA GLY A 109 -31.43 -21.04 11.93
C GLY A 109 -30.73 -22.36 11.58
N ASN A 110 -29.55 -22.35 10.92
CA ASN A 110 -28.88 -23.60 10.51
C ASN A 110 -27.44 -23.74 11.02
N TYR A 111 -26.67 -22.65 11.14
CA TYR A 111 -25.30 -22.70 11.67
C TYR A 111 -24.89 -21.35 12.24
N HIS A 112 -23.95 -21.36 13.19
CA HIS A 112 -23.53 -20.16 13.93
C HIS A 112 -22.06 -19.77 13.68
N SER A 113 -21.32 -20.59 12.95
CA SER A 113 -19.91 -20.34 12.62
C SER A 113 -19.66 -20.48 11.12
N LEU A 114 -18.56 -19.89 10.68
CA LEU A 114 -18.08 -19.96 9.31
C LEU A 114 -16.59 -20.24 9.36
N PHE A 115 -16.13 -21.24 8.63
CA PHE A 115 -14.71 -21.46 8.43
C PHE A 115 -14.27 -20.73 7.17
N LEU A 116 -13.15 -20.00 7.27
CA LEU A 116 -12.58 -19.22 6.19
C LEU A 116 -11.14 -19.67 5.96
N ARG A 117 -10.75 -19.82 4.70
CA ARG A 117 -9.39 -20.23 4.34
C ARG A 117 -8.88 -19.51 3.10
N LYS A 118 -7.64 -19.03 3.19
CA LYS A 118 -6.94 -18.32 2.13
C LYS A 118 -5.47 -18.71 2.12
N LYS A 119 -5.00 -19.19 0.96
CA LYS A 119 -3.57 -19.32 0.67
C LYS A 119 -3.08 -18.03 0.02
N PHE A 120 -1.88 -17.61 0.40
CA PHE A 120 -1.13 -16.53 -0.22
C PHE A 120 0.34 -16.96 -0.30
N THR A 121 1.09 -16.35 -1.21
CA THR A 121 2.49 -16.69 -1.44
C THR A 121 3.36 -15.49 -1.07
N LEU A 122 4.49 -15.77 -0.43
CA LEU A 122 5.56 -14.82 -0.18
C LEU A 122 6.75 -15.21 -1.05
N GLN A 123 7.28 -14.27 -1.84
CA GLN A 123 8.43 -14.55 -2.71
C GLN A 123 9.76 -14.43 -1.95
N ASP A 124 9.91 -13.44 -1.08
CA ASP A 124 11.15 -13.17 -0.35
C ASP A 124 10.91 -12.98 1.16
N GLU A 125 10.92 -14.08 1.90
CA GLU A 125 10.66 -14.06 3.34
C GLU A 125 11.74 -13.33 4.15
N GLN A 126 12.97 -13.25 3.62
CA GLN A 126 14.13 -12.70 4.33
C GLN A 126 14.01 -11.22 4.70
N TRP A 127 13.11 -10.48 4.05
CA TRP A 127 12.90 -9.05 4.28
C TRP A 127 11.64 -8.75 5.11
N ILE A 128 10.90 -9.77 5.52
CA ILE A 128 9.66 -9.62 6.29
C ILE A 128 10.00 -9.37 7.76
N LYS A 129 9.69 -8.17 8.23
CA LYS A 129 9.88 -7.80 9.65
C LYS A 129 8.68 -8.17 10.53
N SER A 130 7.48 -8.10 9.98
CA SER A 130 6.24 -8.34 10.68
C SER A 130 5.11 -8.60 9.69
N LEU A 131 4.15 -9.44 10.07
CA LEU A 131 2.86 -9.58 9.40
C LEU A 131 1.78 -8.91 10.24
N VAL A 132 0.82 -8.27 9.58
CA VAL A 132 -0.32 -7.64 10.24
C VAL A 132 -1.59 -8.22 9.66
N ILE A 133 -2.41 -8.84 10.50
CA ILE A 133 -3.77 -9.23 10.14
C ILE A 133 -4.73 -8.09 10.52
N ARG A 134 -5.65 -7.76 9.60
CA ARG A 134 -6.72 -6.80 9.84
C ARG A 134 -8.04 -7.49 9.57
N VAL A 135 -8.91 -7.53 10.57
CA VAL A 135 -10.21 -8.19 10.48
C VAL A 135 -11.27 -7.24 11.02
N ASP A 136 -12.34 -7.07 10.25
CA ASP A 136 -13.61 -6.53 10.73
C ASP A 136 -14.57 -7.70 10.91
N TYR A 137 -15.14 -7.84 12.10
CA TYR A 137 -15.94 -8.99 12.48
C TYR A 137 -17.05 -8.61 13.46
N ARG A 138 -18.03 -9.50 13.61
CA ARG A 138 -19.08 -9.44 14.62
C ARG A 138 -19.02 -10.72 15.45
N ASP A 139 -19.26 -10.57 16.75
CA ASP A 139 -19.16 -11.60 17.79
C ASP A 139 -17.71 -12.03 18.08
N GLY A 140 -17.12 -12.95 17.31
CA GLY A 140 -15.78 -13.48 17.59
C GLY A 140 -15.16 -14.24 16.42
N PHE A 141 -13.84 -14.40 16.46
CA PHE A 141 -13.09 -15.24 15.52
C PHE A 141 -11.87 -15.85 16.20
N VAL A 142 -11.31 -16.89 15.58
CA VAL A 142 -9.97 -17.42 15.88
C VAL A 142 -9.22 -17.51 14.55
N ALA A 143 -7.97 -17.09 14.51
CA ALA A 143 -7.14 -17.14 13.31
C ALA A 143 -5.92 -18.05 13.49
N TYR A 144 -5.63 -18.81 12.44
CA TYR A 144 -4.45 -19.67 12.35
C TYR A 144 -3.60 -19.26 11.15
N LEU A 145 -2.29 -19.23 11.33
CA LEU A 145 -1.31 -19.10 10.26
C LEU A 145 -0.43 -20.35 10.26
N ASN A 146 -0.53 -21.14 9.19
CA ASN A 146 0.22 -22.40 9.03
C ASN A 146 0.12 -23.31 10.28
N GLY A 147 -1.10 -23.60 10.73
CA GLY A 147 -1.37 -24.45 11.89
C GLY A 147 -1.26 -23.75 13.27
N THR A 148 -0.60 -22.59 13.36
CA THR A 148 -0.38 -21.88 14.63
C THR A 148 -1.47 -20.83 14.87
N GLU A 149 -2.09 -20.85 16.05
CA GLU A 149 -3.06 -19.82 16.46
C GLU A 149 -2.37 -18.46 16.66
N ILE A 150 -2.96 -17.39 16.12
CA ILE A 150 -2.36 -16.03 16.13
C ILE A 150 -3.29 -14.93 16.64
N ALA A 151 -4.59 -15.18 16.74
CA ALA A 151 -5.60 -14.23 17.24
C ALA A 151 -6.89 -14.97 17.63
#